data_AF-A0A7G2JZC7-F1
#
_entry.id   AF-A0A7G2JZC7-F1
#
_cell.length_a   1.000
_cell.length_b   1.000
_cell.length_c   1.000
_cell.angle_alpha   90.00
_cell.angle_beta   90.00
_cell.angle_gamma   90.00
#
_symmetry.space_group_name_H-M   'P 1'
#
loop_
_entity.id
_entity.type
_entity.pdbx_description
1 polymer ?
#
loop_
_entity_poly.entity_id
_entity_poly.type
_entity_poly.pdbx_seq_one_letter_code
_entity_poly.pdbx_strand_id
1 'polypeptide(L)'
;IKIENRTHAPLDFDEHTPSTIISHAPGYINKDLEKIVGLQTDEPLKRAIMPFGGIKMVEGSCKVYGRELDPKVKKIFTEYRKTHNQGVFDVYTPDILRCRKSGVLTGLPDAYGRGRIIGDYRRVALYGVDFLMKDKYAQFSSLQKDLEDGVNLEATIRLREEIAEQHRALG
;
A
#
# COMPACT_ATOMS: atom_id res chain seq x y z
N ILE A 1 -1.27 -17.42 15.20
CA ILE A 1 -0.16 -17.54 16.19
C ILE A 1 0.40 -18.95 16.33
N LYS A 2 -0.13 -19.88 17.16
CA LYS A 2 0.50 -21.21 17.36
C LYS A 2 0.70 -21.98 16.04
N ILE A 3 -0.28 -21.89 15.14
CA ILE A 3 -0.21 -22.48 13.80
C ILE A 3 0.94 -21.85 13.00
N GLU A 4 0.94 -20.53 12.84
CA GLU A 4 2.00 -19.80 12.11
C GLU A 4 3.40 -20.08 12.66
N ASN A 5 3.57 -20.14 13.98
CA ASN A 5 4.85 -20.45 14.61
C ASN A 5 5.33 -21.87 14.27
N ARG A 6 4.40 -22.84 14.22
CA ARG A 6 4.72 -24.24 13.90
C ARG A 6 5.00 -24.42 12.42
N THR A 7 4.22 -23.79 11.56
CA THR A 7 4.30 -23.96 10.09
C THR A 7 5.33 -23.03 9.45
N HIS A 8 5.76 -21.97 10.13
CA HIS A 8 6.56 -20.88 9.57
C HIS A 8 5.90 -20.27 8.31
N ALA A 9 4.56 -20.31 8.26
CA ALA A 9 3.74 -19.84 7.14
C ALA A 9 2.56 -19.02 7.66
N PRO A 10 1.97 -18.13 6.83
CA PRO A 10 0.70 -17.47 7.15
C PRO A 10 -0.37 -18.48 7.55
N LEU A 11 -1.31 -18.08 8.41
CA LEU A 11 -2.50 -18.89 8.68
C LEU A 11 -3.34 -19.02 7.41
N ASP A 12 -3.58 -17.89 6.76
CA ASP A 12 -4.22 -17.77 5.45
C ASP A 12 -3.73 -16.48 4.77
N PHE A 13 -3.94 -16.35 3.46
CA PHE A 13 -3.68 -15.12 2.72
C PHE A 13 -4.46 -15.01 1.41
N ASP A 14 -4.92 -13.82 1.04
CA ASP A 14 -5.66 -13.61 -0.21
C ASP A 14 -4.77 -13.83 -1.45
N GLU A 15 -5.30 -14.44 -2.49
CA GLU A 15 -4.66 -14.64 -3.79
C GLU A 15 -5.43 -14.01 -4.97
N HIS A 16 -6.55 -13.35 -4.69
CA HIS A 16 -7.50 -12.83 -5.67
C HIS A 16 -7.78 -11.33 -5.54
N THR A 17 -7.74 -10.78 -4.32
CA THR A 17 -8.22 -9.42 -4.02
C THR A 17 -7.07 -8.44 -3.81
N PRO A 18 -6.79 -7.53 -4.76
CA PRO A 18 -5.88 -6.42 -4.51
C PRO A 18 -6.40 -5.54 -3.37
N SER A 19 -5.67 -5.49 -2.27
CA SER A 19 -6.14 -4.76 -1.08
C SER A 19 -6.18 -3.25 -1.30
N THR A 20 -7.30 -2.64 -0.91
CA THR A 20 -7.52 -1.19 -0.83
C THR A 20 -8.21 -0.85 0.50
N ILE A 21 -8.47 0.43 0.77
CA ILE A 21 -9.16 0.87 2.00
C ILE A 21 -10.53 0.18 2.16
N ILE A 22 -11.23 -0.10 1.06
CA ILE A 22 -12.62 -0.59 1.05
C ILE A 22 -12.79 -1.94 0.33
N SER A 23 -11.71 -2.67 0.04
CA SER A 23 -11.79 -3.89 -0.76
C SER A 23 -12.35 -5.10 -0.01
N HIS A 24 -12.19 -5.15 1.31
CA HIS A 24 -12.59 -6.29 2.14
C HIS A 24 -13.87 -5.97 2.92
N ALA A 25 -14.68 -7.01 3.14
CA ALA A 25 -15.83 -6.93 4.03
C ALA A 25 -15.37 -6.83 5.50
N PRO A 26 -16.24 -6.37 6.42
CA PRO A 26 -15.94 -6.37 7.85
C PRO A 26 -15.65 -7.78 8.39
N GLY A 27 -14.46 -7.96 8.98
CA GLY A 27 -14.07 -9.17 9.70
C GLY A 27 -14.17 -9.03 11.22
N TYR A 28 -14.38 -10.15 11.91
CA TYR A 28 -14.54 -10.22 13.37
C TYR A 28 -13.83 -11.46 13.94
N ILE A 29 -13.37 -11.37 15.19
CA ILE A 29 -12.92 -12.55 15.95
C ILE A 29 -14.13 -13.18 16.65
N ASN A 30 -14.92 -12.33 17.33
CA ASN A 30 -16.19 -12.68 17.92
C ASN A 30 -17.00 -11.38 18.09
N LYS A 31 -17.90 -11.16 17.13
CA LYS A 31 -18.65 -9.90 16.98
C LYS A 31 -19.41 -9.47 18.24
N ASP A 32 -19.89 -10.42 19.02
CA ASP A 32 -20.71 -10.13 20.21
C ASP A 32 -19.86 -9.72 21.43
N LEU A 33 -18.56 -10.03 21.41
CA LEU A 33 -17.64 -9.75 22.53
C LEU A 33 -16.76 -8.52 22.30
N GLU A 34 -16.55 -8.13 21.05
CA GLU A 34 -15.61 -7.07 20.66
C GLU A 34 -16.12 -5.67 21.06
N LYS A 35 -15.28 -4.90 21.76
CA LYS A 35 -15.56 -3.48 22.10
C LYS A 35 -14.97 -2.50 21.09
N ILE A 36 -13.86 -2.90 20.46
CA ILE A 36 -13.20 -2.18 19.38
C ILE A 36 -13.04 -3.20 18.27
N VAL A 37 -13.46 -2.83 17.06
CA VAL A 37 -13.51 -3.71 15.89
C VAL A 37 -12.57 -3.23 14.80
N GLY A 38 -12.26 -4.12 13.87
CA GLY A 38 -11.46 -3.81 12.69
C GLY A 38 -10.37 -4.85 12.46
N LEU A 39 -10.43 -5.53 11.31
CA LEU A 39 -9.40 -6.43 10.81
C LEU A 39 -8.92 -5.95 9.44
N GLN A 40 -7.73 -6.39 9.03
CA GLN A 40 -7.16 -6.02 7.73
C GLN A 40 -7.89 -6.68 6.54
N THR A 41 -8.46 -7.85 6.80
CA THR A 41 -9.25 -8.66 5.87
C THR A 41 -10.55 -9.06 6.57
N ASP A 42 -11.34 -9.90 5.91
CA ASP A 42 -12.58 -10.49 6.40
C ASP A 42 -12.39 -11.52 7.52
N GLU A 43 -11.16 -12.00 7.77
CA GLU A 43 -10.88 -13.05 8.76
C GLU A 43 -9.67 -12.76 9.67
N PRO A 44 -9.66 -13.27 10.92
CA PRO A 44 -8.51 -13.12 11.81
C PRO A 44 -7.24 -13.78 11.25
N LEU A 45 -6.14 -13.00 11.18
CA LEU A 45 -4.82 -13.44 10.74
C LEU A 45 -4.71 -13.86 9.25
N LYS A 46 -5.75 -13.64 8.45
CA LYS A 46 -5.68 -13.77 6.98
C LYS A 46 -4.96 -12.55 6.40
N ARG A 47 -3.84 -12.78 5.71
CA ARG A 47 -3.02 -11.69 5.14
C ARG A 47 -3.57 -11.23 3.79
N ALA A 48 -3.62 -9.94 3.54
CA ALA A 48 -3.99 -9.42 2.22
C ALA A 48 -2.77 -9.38 1.26
N ILE A 49 -3.04 -9.22 -0.03
CA ILE A 49 -2.01 -8.88 -1.02
C ILE A 49 -1.96 -7.37 -1.29
N MET A 50 -0.74 -6.83 -1.37
CA MET A 50 -0.47 -5.41 -1.62
C MET A 50 0.28 -5.23 -2.96
N PRO A 51 -0.37 -5.48 -4.11
CA PRO A 51 0.32 -5.63 -5.39
C PRO A 51 0.93 -4.34 -5.95
N PHE A 52 0.48 -3.16 -5.52
CA PHE A 52 1.08 -1.87 -5.91
C PHE A 52 2.59 -1.79 -5.62
N GLY A 53 3.06 -2.49 -4.59
CA GLY A 53 4.49 -2.56 -4.24
C GLY A 53 5.31 -3.42 -5.20
N GLY A 54 4.73 -4.47 -5.79
CA GLY A 54 5.42 -5.40 -6.67
C GLY A 54 4.72 -6.75 -6.81
N ILE A 55 4.28 -7.09 -8.03
CA ILE A 55 3.54 -8.33 -8.30
C ILE A 55 4.40 -9.60 -8.18
N LYS A 56 5.70 -9.50 -8.47
CA LYS A 56 6.67 -10.60 -8.35
C LYS A 56 6.77 -11.11 -6.90
N MET A 57 6.59 -10.24 -5.91
CA MET A 57 6.65 -10.64 -4.50
C MET A 57 5.41 -11.35 -4.04
N VAL A 58 4.25 -10.96 -4.58
CA VAL A 58 2.99 -11.67 -4.37
C VAL A 58 3.07 -13.06 -5.00
N GLU A 59 3.52 -13.16 -6.26
CA GLU A 59 3.69 -14.44 -6.97
C GLU A 59 4.68 -15.37 -6.25
N GLY A 60 5.84 -14.84 -5.83
CA GLY A 60 6.82 -15.59 -5.06
C GLY A 60 6.25 -16.12 -3.73
N SER A 61 5.45 -15.31 -3.03
CA SER A 61 4.80 -15.72 -1.78
C SER A 61 3.77 -16.83 -2.01
N CYS A 62 2.93 -16.70 -3.05
CA CYS A 62 1.97 -17.74 -3.42
C CYS A 62 2.69 -19.08 -3.68
N LYS A 63 3.75 -19.05 -4.49
CA LYS A 63 4.55 -20.25 -4.79
C LYS A 63 5.18 -20.88 -3.54
N VAL A 64 5.76 -20.07 -2.65
CA VAL A 64 6.41 -20.56 -1.42
C VAL A 64 5.42 -21.25 -0.48
N TYR A 65 4.19 -20.72 -0.40
CA TYR A 65 3.16 -21.25 0.49
C TYR A 65 2.13 -22.15 -0.22
N GLY A 66 2.45 -22.65 -1.42
CA GLY A 66 1.66 -23.66 -2.11
C GLY A 66 0.31 -23.18 -2.64
N ARG A 67 0.17 -21.89 -2.96
CA ARG A 67 -1.01 -21.30 -3.59
C ARG A 67 -0.68 -20.74 -4.97
N GLU A 68 -1.72 -20.51 -5.75
CA GLU A 68 -1.63 -19.90 -7.08
C GLU A 68 -2.23 -18.50 -7.06
N LEU A 69 -1.49 -17.52 -7.58
CA LEU A 69 -1.97 -16.15 -7.71
C LEU A 69 -3.02 -16.07 -8.83
N ASP A 70 -4.14 -15.39 -8.60
CA ASP A 70 -5.15 -15.15 -9.63
C ASP A 70 -4.49 -14.54 -10.89
N PRO A 71 -4.60 -15.21 -12.07
CA PRO A 71 -4.04 -14.71 -13.32
C PRO A 71 -4.51 -13.30 -13.70
N LYS A 72 -5.74 -12.91 -13.30
CA LYS A 72 -6.27 -11.56 -13.53
C LYS A 72 -5.51 -10.53 -12.72
N VAL A 73 -5.21 -10.81 -11.45
CA VAL A 73 -4.40 -9.92 -10.61
C VAL A 73 -3.01 -9.77 -11.20
N LYS A 74 -2.38 -10.88 -11.59
CA LYS A 74 -1.08 -10.86 -12.26
C LYS A 74 -1.12 -9.99 -13.52
N LYS A 75 -2.14 -10.17 -14.36
CA LYS A 75 -2.34 -9.38 -15.58
C LYS A 75 -2.46 -7.89 -15.28
N ILE A 76 -3.33 -7.52 -14.33
CA ILE A 76 -3.54 -6.11 -13.96
C ILE A 76 -2.24 -5.44 -13.54
N PHE A 77 -1.46 -6.05 -12.66
CA PHE A 77 -0.24 -5.45 -12.12
C PHE A 77 1.02 -5.72 -12.95
N THR A 78 0.85 -6.28 -14.15
CA THR A 78 1.93 -6.43 -15.15
C THR A 78 1.65 -5.56 -16.39
N GLU A 79 0.40 -5.52 -16.86
CA GLU A 79 0.03 -4.87 -18.12
C GLU A 79 -0.67 -3.52 -17.95
N TYR A 80 -1.54 -3.37 -16.93
CA TYR A 80 -2.38 -2.17 -16.79
C TYR A 80 -1.84 -1.18 -15.75
N ARG A 81 -1.41 -1.68 -14.59
CA ARG A 81 -0.90 -0.88 -13.48
C ARG A 81 0.53 -1.28 -13.16
N LYS A 82 1.48 -0.45 -13.59
CA LYS A 82 2.89 -0.61 -13.20
C LYS A 82 3.05 -0.61 -11.68
N THR A 83 3.94 -1.41 -11.15
CA THR A 83 4.23 -1.49 -9.70
C THR A 83 5.47 -0.68 -9.32
N HIS A 84 5.62 -0.36 -8.04
CA HIS A 84 6.85 0.25 -7.50
C HIS A 84 8.08 -0.57 -7.86
N ASN A 85 8.07 -1.87 -7.58
CA ASN A 85 9.18 -2.77 -7.91
C ASN A 85 9.58 -2.68 -9.39
N GLN A 86 8.64 -2.78 -10.33
CA GLN A 86 8.98 -2.70 -11.75
C GLN A 86 9.52 -1.31 -12.12
N GLY A 87 8.93 -0.23 -11.57
CA GLY A 87 9.43 1.13 -11.76
C GLY A 87 10.88 1.33 -11.31
N VAL A 88 11.24 0.78 -10.14
CA VAL A 88 12.61 0.85 -9.61
C VAL A 88 13.59 0.08 -10.49
N PHE A 89 13.24 -1.16 -10.87
CA PHE A 89 14.14 -2.01 -11.64
C PHE A 89 14.32 -1.56 -13.09
N ASP A 90 13.38 -0.80 -13.66
CA ASP A 90 13.53 -0.20 -15.00
C ASP A 90 14.57 0.92 -15.03
N VAL A 91 14.85 1.57 -13.89
CA VAL A 91 15.79 2.71 -13.80
C VAL A 91 17.07 2.38 -13.02
N TYR A 92 17.20 1.16 -12.50
CA TYR A 92 18.41 0.72 -11.81
C TYR A 92 19.61 0.59 -12.77
N THR A 93 20.77 1.01 -12.29
CA THR A 93 22.02 0.85 -13.02
C THR A 93 22.59 -0.56 -12.83
N PRO A 94 23.41 -1.06 -13.78
CA PRO A 94 24.15 -2.30 -13.59
C PRO A 94 25.00 -2.34 -12.31
N ASP A 95 25.53 -1.19 -11.89
CA ASP A 95 26.31 -1.05 -10.64
C ASP A 95 25.46 -1.31 -9.40
N ILE A 96 24.27 -0.70 -9.31
CA ILE A 96 23.34 -0.94 -8.20
C ILE A 96 22.99 -2.43 -8.12
N LEU A 97 22.72 -3.06 -9.28
CA LEU A 97 22.42 -4.49 -9.33
C LEU A 97 23.60 -5.36 -8.88
N ARG A 98 24.84 -4.99 -9.25
CA ARG A 98 26.06 -5.68 -8.76
C ARG A 98 26.22 -5.52 -7.26
N CYS A 99 26.02 -4.32 -6.72
CA CYS A 99 26.10 -4.06 -5.28
C CYS A 99 25.04 -4.85 -4.49
N ARG A 100 23.82 -4.94 -5.02
CA ARG A 100 22.75 -5.76 -4.46
C ARG A 100 23.11 -7.24 -4.46
N LYS A 101 23.67 -7.73 -5.56
CA LYS A 101 24.08 -9.15 -5.70
C LYS A 101 25.26 -9.52 -4.79
N SER A 102 26.22 -8.63 -4.61
CA SER A 102 27.39 -8.88 -3.74
C SER A 102 27.08 -8.76 -2.24
N GLY A 103 25.94 -8.18 -1.89
CA GLY A 103 25.55 -7.95 -0.49
C GLY A 103 26.11 -6.66 0.11
N VAL A 104 26.89 -5.86 -0.64
CA VAL A 104 27.40 -4.56 -0.14
C VAL A 104 26.27 -3.54 0.05
N LEU A 105 25.22 -3.61 -0.80
CA LEU A 105 24.03 -2.79 -0.67
C LEU A 105 22.78 -3.64 -0.89
N THR A 106 22.33 -4.32 0.17
CA THR A 106 21.19 -5.25 0.13
C THR A 106 20.07 -4.80 1.08
N GLY A 107 18.86 -5.31 0.88
CA GLY A 107 17.71 -5.03 1.74
C GLY A 107 17.06 -3.65 1.53
N LEU A 108 17.38 -2.94 0.44
CA LEU A 108 16.72 -1.69 0.07
C LEU A 108 15.21 -1.92 -0.18
N PRO A 109 14.35 -0.89 0.00
CA PRO A 109 12.90 -0.98 -0.19
C PRO A 109 12.51 -0.98 -1.69
N ASP A 110 13.09 -1.90 -2.46
CA ASP A 110 12.83 -2.11 -3.89
C ASP A 110 11.73 -3.16 -4.14
N ALA A 111 11.42 -3.99 -3.14
CA ALA A 111 10.52 -5.14 -3.25
C ALA A 111 9.46 -5.20 -2.12
N TYR A 112 9.36 -4.16 -1.30
CA TYR A 112 8.39 -4.05 -0.21
C TYR A 112 8.07 -2.58 0.08
N GLY A 113 6.99 -2.34 0.83
CA GLY A 113 6.60 -0.98 1.21
C GLY A 113 7.68 -0.32 2.08
N ARG A 114 8.13 0.89 1.70
CA ARG A 114 9.19 1.64 2.43
C ARG A 114 8.91 1.87 3.92
N GLY A 115 7.65 1.90 4.32
CA GLY A 115 7.24 2.18 5.70
C GLY A 115 7.74 3.53 6.19
N ARG A 116 8.08 3.61 7.49
CA ARG A 116 8.67 4.79 8.15
C ARG A 116 7.84 6.08 8.02
N ILE A 117 6.52 5.94 7.90
CA ILE A 117 5.55 7.04 7.90
C ILE A 117 4.59 6.81 9.06
N ILE A 118 4.38 7.84 9.88
CA ILE A 118 3.41 7.82 10.97
C ILE A 118 2.37 8.89 10.65
N GLY A 119 1.17 8.47 10.26
CA GLY A 119 0.03 9.36 10.17
C GLY A 119 -0.42 9.78 11.57
N ASP A 120 -0.90 11.01 11.73
CA ASP A 120 -1.46 11.44 13.02
C ASP A 120 -2.91 10.93 13.15
N TYR A 121 -3.07 9.66 13.51
CA TYR A 121 -4.36 8.99 13.63
C TYR A 121 -5.28 9.61 14.67
N ARG A 122 -4.73 10.38 15.63
CA ARG A 122 -5.49 11.10 16.65
C ARG A 122 -6.41 12.16 16.03
N ARG A 123 -6.05 12.68 14.84
CA ARG A 123 -6.85 13.68 14.12
C ARG A 123 -8.24 13.18 13.74
N VAL A 124 -8.35 11.89 13.41
CA VAL A 124 -9.65 11.27 13.07
C VAL A 124 -10.59 11.34 14.26
N ALA A 125 -10.11 10.98 15.45
CA ALA A 125 -10.89 11.05 16.68
C ALA A 125 -11.15 12.49 17.16
N LEU A 126 -10.16 13.38 17.01
CA LEU A 126 -10.25 14.75 17.52
C LEU A 126 -11.13 15.66 16.67
N TYR A 127 -11.09 15.53 15.34
CA TYR A 127 -11.73 16.46 14.42
C TYR A 127 -12.85 15.85 13.57
N GLY A 128 -12.89 14.52 13.41
CA GLY A 128 -13.78 13.86 12.47
C GLY A 128 -13.32 13.99 11.01
N VAL A 129 -13.76 13.05 10.16
CA VAL A 129 -13.29 12.93 8.77
C VAL A 129 -13.72 14.13 7.90
N ASP A 130 -14.97 14.57 8.01
CA ASP A 130 -15.50 15.70 7.21
C ASP A 130 -14.68 16.99 7.41
N PHE A 131 -14.26 17.25 8.65
CA PHE A 131 -13.41 18.39 8.96
C PHE A 131 -12.04 18.26 8.27
N LEU A 132 -11.44 17.06 8.33
CA LEU A 132 -10.14 16.81 7.71
C LEU A 132 -10.21 16.88 6.18
N MET A 133 -11.31 16.44 5.57
CA MET A 133 -11.53 16.58 4.13
C MET A 133 -11.62 18.04 3.72
N LYS A 134 -12.37 18.86 4.48
CA LYS A 134 -12.45 20.31 4.25
C LYS A 134 -11.09 20.99 4.38
N ASP A 135 -10.30 20.62 5.40
CA ASP A 135 -8.92 21.09 5.59
C ASP A 135 -8.02 20.71 4.39
N LYS A 136 -8.12 19.47 3.90
CA LYS A 136 -7.37 19.03 2.71
C LYS A 136 -7.77 19.76 1.44
N TYR A 137 -9.06 20.05 1.26
CA TYR A 137 -9.53 20.85 0.13
C TYR A 137 -8.98 22.28 0.20
N ALA A 138 -8.95 22.90 1.37
CA ALA A 138 -8.34 24.22 1.55
C ALA A 138 -6.83 24.21 1.22
N GLN A 139 -6.10 23.18 1.66
CA GLN A 139 -4.68 22.99 1.31
C GLN A 139 -4.46 22.79 -0.20
N PHE A 140 -5.37 22.08 -0.87
CA PHE A 140 -5.33 21.95 -2.33
C PHE A 140 -5.53 23.31 -3.00
N SER A 141 -6.56 24.07 -2.59
CA SER A 141 -6.85 25.39 -3.14
C SER A 141 -5.73 26.41 -2.91
N SER A 142 -5.02 26.33 -1.78
CA SER A 142 -3.91 27.26 -1.50
C SER A 142 -2.75 27.15 -2.49
N LEU A 143 -2.64 26.04 -3.22
CA LEU A 143 -1.59 25.81 -4.23
C LEU A 143 -1.97 26.32 -5.63
N GLN A 144 -3.16 26.90 -5.81
CA GLN A 144 -3.63 27.31 -7.14
C GLN A 144 -2.79 28.45 -7.72
N LYS A 145 -2.46 29.45 -6.90
CA LYS A 145 -1.66 30.59 -7.36
C LYS A 145 -0.29 30.16 -7.88
N ASP A 146 0.42 29.33 -7.10
CA ASP A 146 1.74 28.81 -7.51
C ASP A 146 1.66 27.98 -8.80
N LEU A 147 0.57 27.23 -8.98
CA LEU A 147 0.32 26.48 -10.21
C LEU A 147 0.14 27.41 -11.42
N GLU A 148 -0.72 28.43 -11.29
CA GLU A 148 -1.06 29.36 -12.37
C GLU A 148 0.11 30.28 -12.73
N ASP A 149 0.88 30.71 -11.73
CA ASP A 149 2.06 31.56 -11.91
C ASP A 149 3.32 30.76 -12.36
N GLY A 150 3.22 29.42 -12.47
CA GLY A 150 4.32 28.56 -12.89
C GLY A 150 5.45 28.39 -11.85
N VAL A 151 5.17 28.70 -10.59
CA VAL A 151 6.13 28.61 -9.49
C VAL A 151 6.30 27.14 -9.08
N ASN A 152 7.52 26.60 -9.25
CA ASN A 152 7.85 25.20 -8.97
C ASN A 152 6.87 24.21 -9.64
N LEU A 153 6.51 24.48 -10.89
CA LEU A 153 5.37 23.87 -11.61
C LEU A 153 5.20 22.35 -11.38
N GLU A 154 6.22 21.53 -11.66
CA GLU A 154 6.13 20.07 -11.48
C GLU A 154 5.91 19.65 -10.02
N ALA A 155 6.59 20.31 -9.07
CA ALA A 155 6.44 20.01 -7.66
C ALA A 155 5.04 20.43 -7.14
N THR A 156 4.53 21.57 -7.62
CA THR A 156 3.19 22.06 -7.30
C THR A 156 2.11 21.13 -7.87
N ILE A 157 2.25 20.67 -9.12
CA ILE A 157 1.35 19.68 -9.72
C ILE A 157 1.36 18.38 -8.90
N ARG A 158 2.54 17.84 -8.60
CA ARG A 158 2.69 16.61 -7.79
C ARG A 158 2.03 16.77 -6.42
N LEU A 159 2.30 17.86 -5.71
CA LEU A 159 1.73 18.09 -4.38
C LEU A 159 0.21 18.22 -4.42
N ARG A 160 -0.34 18.86 -5.46
CA ARG A 160 -1.79 18.94 -5.67
C ARG A 160 -2.42 17.57 -5.91
N GLU A 161 -1.80 16.73 -6.73
CA GLU A 161 -2.23 15.33 -6.93
C GLU A 161 -2.16 14.53 -5.63
N GLU A 162 -1.06 14.65 -4.87
CA GLU A 162 -0.88 13.99 -3.57
C GLU A 162 -1.94 14.42 -2.54
N ILE A 163 -2.33 15.70 -2.50
CA ILE A 163 -3.41 16.18 -1.61
C ILE A 163 -4.78 15.68 -2.07
N ALA A 164 -5.02 15.60 -3.39
CA ALA A 164 -6.26 15.03 -3.92
C ALA A 164 -6.40 13.54 -3.56
N GLU A 165 -5.32 12.75 -3.64
CA GLU A 165 -5.29 11.36 -3.16
C GLU A 165 -5.53 11.28 -1.65
N GLN A 166 -4.95 12.19 -0.85
CA GLN A 166 -5.20 12.26 0.60
C GLN A 166 -6.68 12.56 0.90
N HIS A 167 -7.30 13.47 0.17
CA HIS A 167 -8.72 13.78 0.31
C HIS A 167 -9.58 12.56 -0.03
N ARG A 168 -9.34 11.90 -1.17
CA ARG A 168 -10.08 10.69 -1.58
C ARG A 168 -9.90 9.53 -0.59
N ALA A 169 -8.74 9.42 0.05
CA ALA A 169 -8.48 8.40 1.06
C ALA A 169 -9.24 8.64 2.38
N LEU A 170 -9.65 9.89 2.66
CA LEU A 170 -10.44 10.22 3.84
C LEU A 170 -11.94 9.90 3.63
N GLY A 171 -12.49 10.13 2.44
CA GLY A 171 -13.89 9.88 2.10
C GLY A 171 -14.22 10.23 0.67
#